data_AF-A0A7L4RFR4-F1
#
_entry.id   AF-A0A7L4RFR4-F1
#
_cell.length_a   1.000
_cell.length_b   1.000
_cell.length_c   1.000
_cell.angle_alpha   90.00
_cell.angle_beta   90.00
_cell.angle_gamma   90.00
#
_symmetry.space_group_name_H-M   'P 1'
#
loop_
_entity.id
_entity.type
_entity.pdbx_description
1 polymer ?
#
loop_
_entity_poly.entity_id
_entity_poly.type
_entity_poly.pdbx_seq_one_letter_code
_entity_poly.pdbx_strand_id
1 'polypeptide(L)'
;MLIVKIIVVALMGYFGGMFLERIARQTISKTVRLGFSKSAGVKKAAIFSGIEIGVGEIIGKSIKYSVFLLAIILIFDFLGIAIARDMLLSVFNYMNNITAALLILIIGAMVAEIFSSMIRFSLSSSHFDELFNEAGREFAPSYFISFVFKYLVYLISITIALTQLGFQTMLLTIIVGGVIIIMTLFIFALIWFGLKDMAPDIL
;
A
#
# COMPACT_ATOMS: atom_id res chain seq x y z
N MET A 1 30.48 -30.13 -19.20
CA MET A 1 29.88 -29.82 -17.87
C MET A 1 28.93 -28.61 -17.88
N LEU A 2 29.10 -27.62 -18.77
CA LEU A 2 28.26 -26.40 -18.82
C LEU A 2 26.77 -26.69 -19.12
N ILE A 3 26.48 -27.61 -20.05
CA ILE A 3 25.11 -28.02 -20.40
C ILE A 3 24.36 -28.58 -19.18
N VAL A 4 25.02 -29.43 -18.37
CA VAL A 4 24.43 -30.01 -17.15
C VAL A 4 24.06 -28.91 -16.15
N LYS A 5 24.94 -27.91 -15.95
CA LYS A 5 24.66 -26.76 -15.07
C LYS A 5 23.43 -25.98 -15.52
N ILE A 6 23.31 -25.69 -16.82
CA ILE A 6 22.17 -24.96 -17.39
C ILE A 6 20.86 -25.73 -17.15
N ILE A 7 20.85 -27.04 -17.43
CA ILE A 7 19.67 -27.88 -17.22
C ILE A 7 19.25 -27.90 -15.75
N VAL A 8 20.21 -28.09 -14.84
CA VAL A 8 19.93 -28.11 -13.40
C VAL A 8 19.35 -26.78 -12.93
N VAL A 9 19.92 -25.65 -13.34
CA VAL A 9 19.42 -24.31 -12.96
C VAL A 9 18.03 -24.06 -13.54
N ALA A 10 17.78 -24.43 -14.80
CA ALA A 10 16.46 -24.27 -15.42
C ALA A 10 15.38 -25.06 -14.66
N LEU A 11 15.68 -26.32 -14.31
CA LEU A 11 14.77 -27.16 -13.53
C LEU A 11 14.54 -26.58 -12.13
N MET A 12 15.60 -26.17 -11.43
CA MET A 12 15.49 -25.54 -10.11
C MET A 12 14.66 -24.26 -10.16
N GLY A 13 14.84 -23.40 -11.16
CA GLY A 13 14.04 -22.19 -11.34
C GLY A 13 12.56 -22.47 -11.55
N TYR A 14 12.25 -23.44 -12.42
CA TYR A 14 10.87 -23.82 -12.71
C TYR A 14 10.17 -24.43 -11.49
N PHE A 15 10.78 -25.43 -10.85
CA PHE A 15 10.20 -26.10 -9.68
C PHE A 15 10.17 -25.19 -8.45
N GLY A 16 11.27 -24.46 -8.20
CA GLY A 16 11.37 -23.50 -7.10
C GLY A 16 10.33 -22.39 -7.23
N GLY A 17 10.14 -21.84 -8.43
CA GLY A 17 9.13 -20.83 -8.71
C GLY A 17 7.71 -21.32 -8.45
N MET A 18 7.37 -22.53 -8.89
CA MET A 18 6.05 -23.14 -8.61
C MET A 18 5.82 -23.40 -7.12
N PHE A 19 6.86 -23.80 -6.39
CA PHE A 19 6.76 -24.04 -4.95
C PHE A 19 6.52 -22.73 -4.18
N LEU A 20 7.31 -21.69 -4.49
CA LEU A 20 7.18 -20.37 -3.88
C LEU A 20 5.84 -19.69 -4.23
N GLU A 21 5.35 -19.86 -5.45
CA GLU A 21 4.02 -19.41 -5.87
C GLU A 21 2.92 -19.92 -4.93
N ARG A 22 2.93 -21.22 -4.64
CA ARG A 22 1.91 -21.85 -3.78
C ARG A 22 1.96 -21.28 -2.36
N ILE A 23 3.16 -21.14 -1.81
CA ILE A 23 3.35 -20.57 -0.47
C ILE A 23 2.86 -19.12 -0.44
N ALA A 24 3.32 -18.30 -1.37
CA ALA A 24 2.96 -16.88 -1.44
C ALA A 24 1.45 -16.69 -1.60
N ARG A 25 0.81 -17.44 -2.49
CA ARG A 25 -0.65 -17.42 -2.67
C ARG A 25 -1.38 -17.77 -1.38
N GLN A 26 -0.95 -18.83 -0.68
CA GLN A 26 -1.60 -19.27 0.56
C GLN A 26 -1.45 -18.23 1.68
N THR A 27 -0.26 -17.66 1.84
CA THR A 27 0.00 -16.66 2.88
C THR A 27 -0.78 -15.38 2.61
N ILE A 28 -0.69 -14.85 1.38
CA ILE A 28 -1.30 -13.56 1.04
C ILE A 28 -2.82 -13.67 1.01
N SER A 29 -3.38 -14.74 0.45
CA SER A 29 -4.84 -14.91 0.42
C SER A 29 -5.45 -15.04 1.83
N LYS A 30 -4.74 -15.66 2.78
CA LYS A 30 -5.17 -15.73 4.19
C LYS A 30 -5.12 -14.36 4.86
N THR A 31 -4.00 -13.65 4.75
CA THR A 31 -3.82 -12.32 5.38
C THR A 31 -4.79 -11.28 4.81
N VAL A 32 -4.98 -11.27 3.48
CA VAL A 32 -5.93 -10.39 2.81
C VAL A 32 -7.37 -10.76 3.24
N ARG A 33 -7.76 -12.03 3.31
CA ARG A 33 -9.11 -12.37 3.77
C ARG A 33 -9.42 -11.91 5.21
N LEU A 34 -8.42 -11.92 6.10
CA LEU A 34 -8.60 -11.53 7.50
C LEU A 34 -8.76 -10.01 7.69
N GLY A 35 -8.03 -9.19 6.93
CA GLY A 35 -8.19 -7.73 6.98
C GLY A 35 -9.39 -7.21 6.17
N PHE A 36 -9.69 -7.84 5.03
CA PHE A 36 -10.64 -7.33 4.04
C PHE A 36 -12.08 -7.85 4.16
N SER A 37 -12.40 -8.64 5.19
CA SER A 37 -13.78 -9.07 5.46
C SER A 37 -14.70 -7.88 5.86
N LYS A 38 -14.13 -6.75 6.29
CA LYS A 38 -14.89 -5.54 6.66
C LYS A 38 -14.71 -4.33 5.74
N SER A 39 -13.85 -4.40 4.73
CA SER A 39 -13.52 -3.24 3.90
C SER A 39 -13.90 -3.34 2.44
N ALA A 40 -14.86 -2.48 2.09
CA ALA A 40 -15.48 -2.34 0.79
C ALA A 40 -14.54 -1.92 -0.37
N GLY A 41 -13.27 -1.61 -0.12
CA GLY A 41 -12.35 -1.06 -1.12
C GLY A 41 -11.80 -2.08 -2.11
N VAL A 42 -11.36 -3.26 -1.65
CA VAL A 42 -10.68 -4.24 -2.52
C VAL A 42 -11.66 -5.11 -3.31
N LYS A 43 -12.87 -5.38 -2.77
CA LYS A 43 -13.95 -5.98 -3.58
C LYS A 43 -14.37 -5.08 -4.73
N LYS A 44 -14.48 -3.75 -4.53
CA LYS A 44 -14.81 -2.82 -5.62
C LYS A 44 -13.69 -2.72 -6.67
N ALA A 45 -12.42 -2.72 -6.27
CA ALA A 45 -11.30 -2.73 -7.22
C ALA A 45 -11.17 -4.05 -8.00
N ALA A 46 -11.49 -5.20 -7.36
CA ALA A 46 -11.48 -6.51 -8.02
C ALA A 46 -12.66 -6.71 -9.00
N ILE A 47 -13.82 -6.10 -8.73
CA ILE A 47 -15.00 -6.19 -9.60
C ILE A 47 -14.87 -5.24 -10.81
N PHE A 48 -14.13 -4.13 -10.68
CA PHE A 48 -14.01 -3.12 -11.75
C PHE A 48 -13.18 -3.57 -12.97
N SER A 49 -12.47 -4.70 -12.90
CA SER A 49 -11.64 -5.21 -14.01
C SER A 49 -12.22 -6.41 -14.76
N GLY A 50 -13.40 -6.94 -14.38
CA GLY A 50 -13.99 -8.14 -15.02
C GLY A 50 -13.14 -9.42 -14.87
N ILE A 51 -12.09 -9.36 -14.05
CA ILE A 51 -11.08 -10.40 -13.87
C ILE A 51 -11.14 -10.80 -12.40
N GLU A 52 -11.74 -11.97 -12.09
CA GLU A 52 -11.79 -12.55 -10.74
C GLU A 52 -10.41 -13.02 -10.22
N ILE A 53 -9.31 -12.42 -10.69
CA ILE A 53 -7.97 -12.78 -10.22
C ILE A 53 -7.76 -12.10 -8.87
N GLY A 54 -7.73 -12.91 -7.81
CA GLY A 54 -7.44 -12.44 -6.47
C GLY A 54 -6.02 -11.86 -6.36
N VAL A 55 -5.85 -10.85 -5.53
CA VAL A 55 -4.56 -10.16 -5.31
C VAL A 55 -3.42 -11.13 -4.93
N GLY A 56 -3.71 -12.17 -4.14
CA GLY A 56 -2.74 -13.22 -3.81
C GLY A 56 -2.32 -14.05 -5.02
N GLU A 57 -3.19 -14.22 -6.01
CA GLU A 57 -2.85 -14.90 -7.27
C GLU A 57 -1.90 -14.04 -8.11
N ILE A 58 -2.16 -12.74 -8.23
CA ILE A 58 -1.29 -11.80 -8.97
C ILE A 58 0.12 -11.82 -8.36
N ILE A 59 0.22 -11.65 -7.04
CA ILE A 59 1.52 -11.62 -6.36
C ILE A 59 2.22 -12.99 -6.45
N GLY A 60 1.47 -14.08 -6.29
CA GLY A 60 2.02 -15.42 -6.44
C GLY A 60 2.56 -15.70 -7.85
N LYS A 61 1.83 -15.29 -8.90
CA LYS A 61 2.30 -15.38 -10.29
C LYS A 61 3.56 -14.54 -10.48
N SER A 62 3.57 -13.31 -9.95
CA SER A 62 4.74 -12.44 -10.02
C SER A 62 5.98 -13.10 -9.41
N ILE A 63 5.87 -13.66 -8.20
CA ILE A 63 6.97 -14.38 -7.54
C ILE A 63 7.45 -15.58 -8.36
N LYS A 64 6.53 -16.38 -8.93
CA LYS A 64 6.92 -17.49 -9.82
C LYS A 64 7.78 -17.01 -10.97
N TYR A 65 7.32 -15.98 -11.67
CA TYR A 65 8.04 -15.46 -12.82
C TYR A 65 9.35 -14.79 -12.40
N SER A 66 9.43 -14.18 -11.20
CA SER A 66 10.67 -13.63 -10.66
C SER A 66 11.73 -14.73 -10.48
N VAL A 67 11.35 -15.87 -9.91
CA VAL A 67 12.25 -17.00 -9.70
C VAL A 67 12.68 -17.64 -11.02
N PHE A 68 11.76 -17.76 -11.97
CA PHE A 68 12.08 -18.25 -13.31
C PHE A 68 13.05 -17.30 -14.04
N LEU A 69 12.85 -16.00 -13.92
CA LEU A 69 13.69 -14.99 -14.55
C LEU A 69 15.10 -14.97 -13.92
N LEU A 70 15.23 -15.19 -12.60
CA LEU A 70 16.52 -15.42 -11.95
C LEU A 70 17.26 -16.64 -12.52
N ALA A 71 16.56 -17.74 -12.78
CA ALA A 71 17.19 -18.91 -13.38
C ALA A 71 17.70 -18.60 -14.80
N ILE A 72 16.95 -17.82 -15.59
CA ILE A 72 17.42 -17.37 -16.90
C ILE A 72 18.65 -16.45 -16.77
N ILE A 73 18.66 -15.51 -15.83
CA ILE A 73 19.82 -14.64 -15.56
C ILE A 73 21.07 -15.49 -15.27
N LEU A 74 20.95 -16.51 -14.42
CA LEU A 74 22.06 -17.42 -14.09
C LEU A 74 22.54 -18.21 -15.31
N ILE A 75 21.63 -18.60 -16.21
CA ILE A 75 22.01 -19.26 -17.47
C ILE A 75 22.84 -18.32 -18.35
N PHE A 76 22.42 -17.05 -18.51
CA PHE A 76 23.19 -16.07 -19.27
C PHE A 76 24.55 -15.75 -18.64
N ASP A 77 24.62 -15.77 -17.30
CA ASP A 77 25.88 -15.63 -16.56
C ASP A 77 26.82 -16.81 -16.85
N PHE A 78 26.32 -18.05 -16.86
CA PHE A 78 27.11 -19.22 -17.26
C PHE A 78 27.56 -19.20 -18.72
N LEU A 79 26.76 -18.59 -19.59
CA LEU A 79 27.11 -18.40 -21.00
C LEU A 79 28.12 -17.25 -21.21
N GLY A 80 28.41 -16.46 -20.18
CA GLY A 80 29.33 -15.33 -20.25
C GLY A 80 28.76 -14.10 -20.99
N ILE A 81 27.44 -14.04 -21.19
CA ILE A 81 26.79 -12.95 -21.94
C ILE A 81 26.33 -11.87 -20.95
N ALA A 82 27.27 -11.02 -20.54
CA ALA A 82 27.03 -9.98 -19.53
C ALA A 82 25.90 -9.01 -19.90
N ILE A 83 25.83 -8.59 -21.17
CA ILE A 83 24.79 -7.65 -21.64
C ILE A 83 23.38 -8.21 -21.42
N ALA A 84 23.14 -9.47 -21.82
CA ALA A 84 21.84 -10.11 -21.65
C ALA A 84 21.49 -10.31 -20.17
N ARG A 85 22.48 -10.71 -19.35
CA ARG A 85 22.34 -10.84 -17.90
C ARG A 85 21.91 -9.51 -17.25
N ASP A 86 22.59 -8.41 -17.57
CA ASP A 86 22.36 -7.11 -16.96
C ASP A 86 21.00 -6.51 -17.40
N MET A 87 20.63 -6.70 -18.67
CA MET A 87 19.28 -6.36 -19.15
C MET A 87 18.18 -7.13 -18.41
N LEU A 88 18.35 -8.44 -18.23
CA LEU A 88 17.38 -9.26 -17.49
C LEU A 88 17.34 -8.92 -16.00
N LEU A 89 18.47 -8.57 -15.38
CA LEU A 89 18.51 -8.07 -14.00
C LEU A 89 17.71 -6.77 -13.85
N SER A 90 17.77 -5.87 -14.84
CA SER A 90 16.93 -4.68 -14.84
C SER A 90 15.43 -5.03 -14.87
N VAL A 91 15.03 -5.97 -15.73
CA VAL A 91 13.64 -6.46 -15.81
C VAL A 91 13.21 -7.15 -14.51
N PHE A 92 14.08 -7.97 -13.91
CA PHE A 92 13.85 -8.60 -12.61
C PHE A 92 13.54 -7.57 -11.52
N ASN A 93 14.39 -6.54 -11.42
CA ASN A 93 14.24 -5.48 -10.43
C ASN A 93 12.93 -4.71 -10.65
N TYR A 94 12.61 -4.37 -11.89
CA TYR A 94 11.36 -3.70 -12.23
C TYR A 94 10.13 -4.52 -11.80
N MET A 95 10.12 -5.83 -12.06
CA MET A 95 9.02 -6.72 -11.68
C MET A 95 8.88 -6.89 -10.16
N ASN A 96 9.99 -6.98 -9.43
CA ASN A 96 9.97 -7.00 -7.96
C ASN A 96 9.45 -5.68 -7.39
N ASN A 97 9.86 -4.55 -7.95
CA ASN A 97 9.40 -3.24 -7.54
C ASN A 97 7.90 -3.06 -7.72
N ILE A 98 7.33 -3.55 -8.84
CA ILE A 98 5.87 -3.58 -9.04
C ILE A 98 5.19 -4.43 -7.96
N THR A 99 5.75 -5.60 -7.66
CA THR A 99 5.21 -6.50 -6.65
C THR A 99 5.23 -5.87 -5.26
N ALA A 100 6.33 -5.21 -4.90
CA ALA A 100 6.47 -4.46 -3.65
C ALA A 100 5.48 -3.29 -3.58
N ALA A 101 5.31 -2.53 -4.66
CA ALA A 101 4.34 -1.44 -4.73
C ALA A 101 2.91 -1.93 -4.47
N LEU A 102 2.51 -3.05 -5.10
CA LEU A 102 1.21 -3.68 -4.86
C LEU A 102 1.04 -4.10 -3.40
N LEU A 103 2.05 -4.76 -2.81
CA LEU A 103 2.05 -5.15 -1.40
C LEU A 103 1.87 -3.95 -0.47
N ILE A 104 2.58 -2.85 -0.74
CA ILE A 104 2.51 -1.63 0.05
C ILE A 104 1.12 -0.99 -0.03
N LEU A 105 0.48 -0.97 -1.19
CA LEU A 105 -0.89 -0.45 -1.31
C LEU A 105 -1.89 -1.29 -0.50
N ILE A 106 -1.76 -2.61 -0.53
CA ILE A 106 -2.64 -3.52 0.23
C ILE A 106 -2.46 -3.30 1.72
N ILE A 107 -1.22 -3.32 2.20
CA ILE A 107 -0.89 -3.12 3.61
C ILE A 107 -1.33 -1.72 4.05
N GLY A 108 -1.04 -0.70 3.24
CA GLY A 108 -1.45 0.68 3.48
C GLY A 108 -2.96 0.84 3.63
N ALA A 109 -3.75 0.15 2.80
CA ALA A 109 -5.20 0.15 2.92
C ALA A 109 -5.69 -0.50 4.21
N MET A 110 -5.10 -1.62 4.61
CA MET A 110 -5.41 -2.29 5.88
C MET A 110 -5.08 -1.38 7.07
N VAL A 111 -3.89 -0.76 7.06
CA VAL A 111 -3.44 0.15 8.10
C VAL A 111 -4.38 1.36 8.20
N ALA A 112 -4.75 1.97 7.06
CA ALA A 112 -5.66 3.12 7.05
C ALA A 112 -7.00 2.81 7.75
N GLU A 113 -7.52 1.61 7.58
CA GLU A 113 -8.79 1.19 8.17
C GLU A 113 -8.70 0.89 9.66
N ILE A 114 -7.60 0.25 10.07
CA ILE A 114 -7.32 -0.02 11.48
C ILE A 114 -7.20 1.32 12.23
N PHE A 115 -6.37 2.24 11.73
CA PHE A 115 -6.20 3.57 12.33
C PHE A 115 -7.50 4.37 12.35
N SER A 116 -8.24 4.39 11.24
CA SER A 116 -9.53 5.08 11.16
C SER A 116 -10.55 4.54 12.18
N SER A 117 -10.58 3.23 12.39
CA SER A 117 -11.49 2.59 13.35
C SER A 117 -11.07 2.87 14.79
N MET A 118 -9.76 2.79 15.09
CA MET A 118 -9.22 3.13 16.41
C MET A 118 -9.51 4.58 16.80
N ILE A 119 -9.33 5.51 15.87
CA ILE A 119 -9.60 6.94 16.10
C ILE A 119 -11.09 7.17 16.34
N ARG A 120 -11.96 6.53 15.55
CA ARG A 120 -13.42 6.60 15.77
C ARG A 120 -13.79 6.12 17.15
N PHE A 121 -13.31 4.95 17.54
CA PHE A 121 -13.60 4.37 18.84
C PHE A 121 -13.12 5.25 20.00
N SER A 122 -11.92 5.83 19.86
CA SER A 122 -11.36 6.73 20.87
C SER A 122 -12.21 8.00 21.04
N LEU A 123 -12.60 8.63 19.92
CA LEU A 123 -13.36 9.89 19.92
C LEU A 123 -14.85 9.71 20.28
N SER A 124 -15.46 8.59 19.88
CA SER A 124 -16.84 8.28 20.26
C SER A 124 -16.96 7.97 21.75
N SER A 125 -15.90 7.44 22.37
CA SER A 125 -15.89 7.12 23.80
C SER A 125 -15.74 8.35 24.70
N SER A 126 -15.26 9.48 24.17
CA SER A 126 -14.99 10.69 24.96
C SER A 126 -16.15 11.71 25.00
N HIS A 127 -17.37 11.32 24.63
CA HIS A 127 -18.54 12.21 24.50
C HIS A 127 -18.28 13.44 23.58
N PHE A 128 -17.23 13.38 22.76
CA PHE A 128 -16.80 14.48 21.89
C PHE A 128 -17.86 14.81 20.85
N ASP A 129 -18.60 13.81 20.39
CA ASP A 129 -19.71 14.00 19.45
C ASP A 129 -20.95 14.59 20.14
N GLU A 130 -21.18 14.31 21.42
CA GLU A 130 -22.31 14.85 22.19
C GLU A 130 -22.11 16.35 22.48
N LEU A 131 -20.89 16.78 22.84
CA LEU A 131 -20.56 18.19 23.05
C LEU A 131 -20.84 19.08 21.83
N PHE A 132 -20.69 18.54 20.61
CA PHE A 132 -20.95 19.28 19.37
C PHE A 132 -22.43 19.23 18.95
N ASN A 133 -23.12 18.12 19.24
CA ASN A 133 -24.56 18.00 19.01
C ASN A 133 -25.37 18.89 19.97
N GLU A 134 -24.96 19.03 21.23
CA GLU A 134 -25.56 19.95 22.20
C GLU A 134 -25.38 21.42 21.81
N ALA A 135 -24.30 21.75 21.09
CA ALA A 135 -24.06 23.08 20.51
C ALA A 135 -24.94 23.38 19.27
N GLY A 136 -25.91 22.53 18.93
CA GLY A 136 -26.85 22.70 17.82
C GLY A 136 -26.23 22.50 16.43
N ARG A 137 -25.04 21.88 16.35
CA ARG A 137 -24.40 21.56 15.07
C ARG A 137 -24.50 20.06 14.80
N GLU A 138 -25.14 19.66 13.71
CA GLU A 138 -25.17 18.28 13.19
C GLU A 138 -23.79 17.81 12.63
N PHE A 139 -22.70 18.34 13.16
CA PHE A 139 -21.36 17.98 12.74
C PHE A 139 -20.82 16.90 13.67
N ALA A 140 -20.37 15.77 13.10
CA ALA A 140 -19.74 14.68 13.85
C ALA A 140 -18.20 14.77 13.70
N PRO A 141 -17.48 15.39 14.66
CA PRO A 141 -16.03 15.58 14.57
C PRO A 141 -15.29 14.25 14.53
N SER A 142 -15.79 13.22 15.23
CA SER A 142 -15.17 11.88 15.24
C SER A 142 -15.06 11.29 13.84
N TYR A 143 -16.11 11.46 13.03
CA TYR A 143 -16.15 10.98 11.65
C TYR A 143 -15.19 11.78 10.76
N PHE A 144 -15.18 13.12 10.88
CA PHE A 144 -14.30 13.98 10.09
C PHE A 144 -12.82 13.71 10.37
N ILE A 145 -12.42 13.64 11.64
CA ILE A 145 -11.02 13.39 12.04
C ILE A 145 -10.60 12.00 11.56
N SER A 146 -11.43 10.98 11.77
CA SER A 146 -11.15 9.63 11.29
C SER A 146 -11.03 9.55 9.76
N PHE A 147 -11.87 10.29 9.04
CA PHE A 147 -11.79 10.42 7.59
C PHE A 147 -10.45 11.04 7.18
N VAL A 148 -10.08 12.19 7.74
CA VAL A 148 -8.79 12.84 7.48
C VAL A 148 -7.60 11.89 7.66
N PHE A 149 -7.54 11.19 8.80
CA PHE A 149 -6.47 10.22 9.06
C PHE A 149 -6.45 9.07 8.06
N LYS A 150 -7.62 8.53 7.68
CA LYS A 150 -7.71 7.48 6.67
C LYS A 150 -7.08 7.91 5.34
N TYR A 151 -7.41 9.12 4.88
CA TYR A 151 -6.89 9.63 3.61
C TYR A 151 -5.41 10.00 3.68
N LEU A 152 -4.92 10.49 4.82
CA LEU A 152 -3.49 10.70 5.04
C LEU A 152 -2.70 9.40 4.92
N VAL A 153 -3.16 8.32 5.54
CA VAL A 153 -2.50 7.01 5.43
C VAL A 153 -2.53 6.47 4.00
N TYR A 154 -3.64 6.65 3.27
CA TYR A 154 -3.68 6.29 1.85
C TYR A 154 -2.68 7.09 1.02
N LEU A 155 -2.60 8.40 1.24
CA LEU A 155 -1.68 9.29 0.53
C LEU A 155 -0.23 8.85 0.76
N ILE A 156 0.15 8.59 2.01
CA ILE A 156 1.50 8.08 2.36
C ILE A 156 1.75 6.73 1.68
N SER A 157 0.78 5.81 1.72
CA SER A 157 0.91 4.48 1.14
C SER A 157 1.09 4.53 -0.38
N ILE A 158 0.33 5.38 -1.07
CA ILE A 158 0.47 5.62 -2.51
C ILE A 158 1.85 6.21 -2.83
N THR A 159 2.31 7.16 -2.01
CA THR A 159 3.64 7.77 -2.17
C THR A 159 4.76 6.75 -2.06
N ILE A 160 4.70 5.87 -1.07
CA ILE A 160 5.68 4.80 -0.91
C ILE A 160 5.60 3.82 -2.09
N ALA A 161 4.40 3.44 -2.54
CA ALA A 161 4.21 2.55 -3.68
C ALA A 161 4.76 3.15 -4.98
N LEU A 162 4.51 4.43 -5.26
CA LEU A 162 5.05 5.14 -6.41
C LEU A 162 6.57 5.27 -6.36
N THR A 163 7.13 5.45 -5.16
CA THR A 163 8.59 5.45 -4.96
C THR A 163 9.21 4.12 -5.37
N GLN A 164 8.57 2.99 -5.04
CA GLN A 164 9.04 1.67 -5.49
C GLN A 164 9.03 1.53 -7.01
N LEU A 165 8.02 2.10 -7.68
CA LEU A 165 7.93 2.11 -9.15
C LEU A 165 8.95 3.02 -9.83
N GLY A 166 9.79 3.74 -9.06
CA GLY A 166 10.81 4.64 -9.61
C GLY A 166 10.27 6.00 -10.02
N PHE A 167 9.05 6.37 -9.59
CA PHE A 167 8.59 7.74 -9.77
C PHE A 167 9.48 8.69 -8.97
N GLN A 168 9.78 9.84 -9.57
CA GLN A 168 10.64 10.84 -8.96
C GLN A 168 10.05 11.31 -7.63
N THR A 169 10.73 10.93 -6.55
CA THR A 169 10.31 11.18 -5.16
C THR A 169 10.21 12.67 -4.84
N MET A 170 10.98 13.50 -5.54
CA MET A 170 10.99 14.95 -5.34
C MET A 170 9.62 15.58 -5.62
N LEU A 171 9.01 15.29 -6.77
CA LEU A 171 7.68 15.82 -7.12
C LEU A 171 6.62 15.30 -6.15
N LEU A 172 6.69 14.02 -5.81
CA LEU A 172 5.77 13.39 -4.86
C LEU A 172 5.86 14.04 -3.48
N THR A 173 7.07 14.27 -2.98
CA THR A 173 7.32 14.86 -1.66
C THR A 173 6.82 16.29 -1.61
N ILE A 174 6.98 17.07 -2.68
CA ILE A 174 6.45 18.42 -2.78
C ILE A 174 4.91 18.41 -2.73
N ILE A 175 4.26 17.53 -3.49
CA ILE A 175 2.79 17.43 -3.50
C ILE A 175 2.27 17.00 -2.13
N VAL A 176 2.82 15.92 -1.57
CA VAL A 176 2.42 15.39 -0.25
C VAL A 176 2.67 16.42 0.84
N GLY A 177 3.87 17.00 0.87
CA GLY A 177 4.27 18.01 1.84
C GLY A 177 3.38 19.24 1.75
N GLY A 178 3.06 19.70 0.53
CA GLY A 178 2.13 20.80 0.31
C GLY A 178 0.74 20.53 0.88
N VAL A 179 0.16 19.35 0.62
CA VAL A 179 -1.14 18.95 1.20
C VAL A 179 -1.08 18.95 2.72
N ILE A 180 -0.04 18.36 3.32
CA ILE A 180 0.12 18.31 4.79
C ILE A 180 0.25 19.72 5.38
N ILE A 181 1.00 20.62 4.73
CA ILE A 181 1.16 22.02 5.17
C ILE A 181 -0.19 22.73 5.13
N ILE A 182 -0.94 22.63 4.03
CA ILE A 182 -2.26 23.26 3.90
C ILE A 182 -3.22 22.76 4.98
N MET A 183 -3.25 21.44 5.22
CA MET A 183 -4.10 20.87 6.27
C MET A 183 -3.70 21.34 7.66
N THR A 184 -2.39 21.41 7.94
CA THR A 184 -1.87 21.91 9.21
C THR A 184 -2.26 23.37 9.44
N LEU A 185 -2.11 24.22 8.42
CA LEU A 185 -2.51 25.62 8.48
C LEU A 185 -4.03 25.78 8.67
N PHE A 186 -4.82 24.95 8.00
CA PHE A 186 -6.28 24.96 8.13
C PHE A 186 -6.73 24.60 9.55
N ILE A 187 -6.16 23.55 10.14
CA ILE A 187 -6.44 23.16 11.53
C ILE A 187 -6.04 24.28 12.49
N PHE A 188 -4.86 24.88 12.27
CA PHE A 188 -4.38 25.99 13.09
C PHE A 188 -5.34 27.20 13.01
N ALA A 189 -5.82 27.55 11.81
CA ALA A 189 -6.79 28.62 11.62
C ALA A 189 -8.12 28.33 12.33
N LEU A 190 -8.64 27.11 12.25
CA LEU A 190 -9.87 26.73 12.96
C LEU A 190 -9.75 26.87 14.48
N ILE A 191 -8.63 26.42 15.05
CA ILE A 191 -8.37 26.56 16.49
C ILE A 191 -8.24 28.05 16.86
N TRP A 192 -7.49 28.81 16.06
CA TRP A 192 -7.27 30.23 16.29
C TRP A 192 -8.58 31.05 16.27
N PHE A 193 -9.41 30.84 15.24
CA PHE A 193 -10.70 31.54 15.16
C PHE A 193 -11.72 31.03 16.18
N GLY A 194 -11.77 29.72 16.45
CA GLY A 194 -12.67 29.14 17.44
C GLY A 194 -12.41 29.60 18.87
N LEU A 195 -11.14 29.74 19.27
CA LEU A 195 -10.78 30.27 20.59
C LEU A 195 -11.17 31.73 20.78
N LYS A 196 -11.15 32.53 19.70
CA LYS A 196 -11.47 33.95 19.74
C LYS A 196 -12.94 34.20 20.13
N ASP A 197 -13.84 33.32 19.70
CA ASP A 197 -15.27 33.45 19.98
C ASP A 197 -15.62 33.02 21.42
N MET A 198 -14.75 32.25 22.10
CA MET A 198 -14.94 31.82 23.49
C MET A 198 -14.33 32.77 24.52
N ALA A 199 -13.47 33.70 24.09
CA ALA A 199 -12.82 34.68 24.96
C ALA A 199 -13.73 35.75 25.61
N PRO A 200 -14.89 36.17 25.06
CA PRO A 200 -15.69 37.24 25.67
C PRO A 200 -16.44 36.84 26.95
N ASP A 201 -16.65 35.53 27.21
CA ASP A 201 -17.42 35.04 28.37
C ASP A 201 -16.56 34.76 29.62
N ILE A 202 -15.24 34.98 29.55
CA ILE A 202 -14.28 34.63 30.62
C ILE A 202 -13.55 35.86 31.21
N LEU A 203 -13.91 37.07 30.78
CA LEU A 203 -13.37 38.37 31.23
C LEU A 203 -14.52 39.27 31.71
#